data_AF-A0A0C2Z6Y7-F1
#
_entry.id   AF-A0A0C2Z6Y7-F1
#
_cell.length_a   1.000
_cell.length_b   1.000
_cell.length_c   1.000
_cell.angle_alpha   90.00
_cell.angle_beta   90.00
_cell.angle_gamma   90.00
#
_symmetry.space_group_name_H-M   'P 1'
#
loop_
_entity.id
_entity.type
_entity.pdbx_description
1 polymer ?
#
loop_
_entity_poly.entity_id
_entity_poly.type
_entity_poly.pdbx_seq_one_letter_code
_entity_poly.pdbx_strand_id
1 'polypeptide(L)'
;MDDVPPASPNFDVPPAPANHDVPPTPSYSHQGHPDYLGRFVETYEGCVTAFPGGEMFMGQFRSDQYVEQHQENIYFPWGSRKEWGFTSWLLRSHLSMAAIDSLLSLEIIRDIPLSFHSANELRTHAETLPSGPQWVCETLRTKCPTLQPACLFYHDPLECLQVLLSHPLFEPHLSFFSLESLDLHCKGLLHI
;
A
#
# COMPACT_ATOMS: atom_id res chain seq x y z
N MET A 1 35.34 -46.26 -22.37
CA MET A 1 34.45 -47.11 -21.55
C MET A 1 33.73 -46.14 -20.66
N ASP A 2 32.64 -45.64 -21.22
CA ASP A 2 31.93 -44.44 -20.84
C ASP A 2 30.80 -44.85 -19.89
N ASP A 3 30.82 -44.30 -18.68
CA ASP A 3 29.81 -44.55 -17.66
C ASP A 3 28.55 -43.72 -17.98
N VAL A 4 27.52 -44.39 -18.52
CA VAL A 4 26.19 -43.83 -18.74
C VAL A 4 25.43 -43.85 -17.40
N PRO A 5 24.91 -42.73 -16.90
CA PRO A 5 24.13 -42.73 -15.66
C PRO A 5 22.78 -43.43 -15.86
N PRO A 6 22.23 -44.08 -14.82
CA PRO A 6 20.97 -44.80 -14.92
C PRO A 6 19.81 -43.84 -15.23
N ALA A 7 18.92 -44.26 -16.13
CA ALA A 7 17.71 -43.53 -16.48
C ALA A 7 16.88 -43.23 -15.23
N SER A 8 16.50 -41.96 -15.06
CA SER A 8 15.56 -41.52 -14.02
C SER A 8 14.25 -42.31 -14.11
N PRO A 9 13.58 -42.59 -12.98
CA PRO A 9 12.29 -43.25 -13.00
C PRO A 9 11.28 -42.36 -13.74
N ASN A 10 10.58 -42.95 -14.72
CA ASN A 10 9.44 -42.31 -15.37
C ASN A 10 8.41 -42.00 -14.29
N PHE A 11 8.30 -40.72 -13.91
CA PHE A 11 7.11 -40.24 -13.25
C PHE A 11 6.04 -40.15 -14.32
N ASP A 12 5.22 -41.21 -14.42
CA ASP A 12 3.99 -41.18 -15.20
C ASP A 12 3.18 -39.97 -14.76
N VAL A 13 3.16 -38.94 -15.61
CA VAL A 13 2.30 -37.78 -15.43
C VAL A 13 0.86 -38.31 -15.52
N PRO A 14 0.05 -38.20 -14.46
CA PRO A 14 -1.33 -38.65 -14.54
C PRO A 14 -2.05 -37.86 -15.65
N PRO A 15 -2.86 -38.52 -16.50
CA PRO A 15 -3.60 -37.82 -17.54
C PRO A 15 -4.49 -36.77 -16.89
N ALA A 16 -4.53 -35.58 -17.50
CA ALA A 16 -5.38 -34.48 -17.07
C ALA A 16 -6.81 -34.98 -16.85
N PRO A 17 -7.50 -34.53 -15.78
CA PRO A 17 -8.86 -34.95 -15.53
C PRO A 17 -9.73 -34.64 -16.76
N ALA A 18 -10.47 -35.66 -17.21
CA ALA A 18 -11.35 -35.57 -18.35
C ALA A 18 -12.33 -34.40 -18.17
N ASN A 19 -12.37 -33.51 -19.17
CA ASN A 19 -13.34 -32.44 -19.28
C ASN A 19 -14.76 -33.01 -19.24
N HIS A 20 -15.49 -32.74 -18.15
CA HIS A 20 -16.94 -32.69 -18.21
C HIS A 20 -17.40 -31.32 -17.67
N ASP A 21 -18.11 -30.63 -18.58
CA ASP A 21 -18.91 -29.42 -18.39
C ASP A 21 -18.20 -28.06 -18.24
N VAL A 22 -17.40 -27.71 -19.25
CA VAL A 22 -17.19 -26.29 -19.62
C VAL A 22 -18.36 -25.87 -20.51
N PRO A 23 -19.25 -24.95 -20.09
CA PRO A 23 -20.27 -24.42 -20.98
C PRO A 23 -19.60 -23.68 -22.14
N PRO A 24 -20.16 -23.76 -23.37
CA PRO A 24 -19.52 -23.25 -24.56
C PRO A 24 -19.23 -21.76 -24.41
N THR A 25 -17.98 -21.37 -24.68
CA THR A 25 -17.56 -19.97 -24.82
C THR A 25 -18.40 -19.34 -25.93
N PRO A 26 -19.27 -18.35 -25.64
CA PRO A 26 -19.94 -17.64 -26.70
C PRO A 26 -18.92 -16.69 -27.34
N SER A 27 -18.58 -16.97 -28.59
CA SER A 27 -17.92 -16.03 -29.48
C SER A 27 -18.82 -14.82 -29.67
N TYR A 28 -18.62 -13.76 -28.89
CA TYR A 28 -19.35 -12.51 -29.11
C TYR A 28 -18.60 -11.63 -30.09
N SER A 29 -19.03 -11.74 -31.33
CA SER A 29 -18.91 -10.75 -32.39
C SER A 29 -19.27 -9.36 -31.88
N HIS A 30 -18.50 -8.35 -32.26
CA HIS A 30 -18.91 -6.95 -32.14
C HIS A 30 -20.16 -6.69 -32.99
N GLN A 31 -21.34 -6.79 -32.38
CA GLN A 31 -22.59 -6.27 -32.91
C GLN A 31 -23.31 -5.53 -31.78
N GLY A 32 -23.60 -4.25 -32.03
CA GLY A 32 -24.00 -3.30 -31.00
C GLY A 32 -25.43 -3.45 -30.47
N HIS A 33 -25.69 -2.62 -29.45
CA HIS A 33 -26.97 -2.21 -28.83
C HIS A 33 -27.41 -3.04 -27.59
N PRO A 34 -28.17 -2.49 -26.60
CA PRO A 34 -28.14 -1.17 -25.92
C PRO A 34 -27.99 -1.27 -24.38
N ASP A 35 -27.83 -0.11 -23.75
CA ASP A 35 -28.27 0.25 -22.38
C ASP A 35 -28.07 -0.75 -21.25
N TYR A 36 -26.91 -0.64 -20.60
CA TYR A 36 -26.76 -1.06 -19.22
C TYR A 36 -27.58 -0.15 -18.30
N LEU A 37 -28.47 -0.77 -17.52
CA LEU A 37 -29.27 -0.17 -16.47
C LEU A 37 -28.41 0.69 -15.51
N GLY A 38 -28.46 2.00 -15.75
CA GLY A 38 -28.73 3.05 -14.77
C GLY A 38 -27.99 2.98 -13.45
N ARG A 39 -26.70 3.36 -13.43
CA ARG A 39 -26.19 4.12 -12.29
C ARG A 39 -26.89 5.48 -12.35
N PHE A 40 -27.90 5.70 -11.51
CA PHE A 40 -28.53 7.01 -11.38
C PHE A 40 -27.50 7.95 -10.75
N VAL A 41 -26.85 8.77 -11.58
CA VAL A 41 -25.92 9.82 -11.15
C VAL A 41 -26.62 11.14 -11.41
N GLU A 42 -27.23 11.70 -10.38
CA GLU A 42 -27.80 13.05 -10.42
C GLU A 42 -26.73 14.02 -9.94
N THR A 43 -26.03 14.66 -10.88
CA THR A 43 -25.11 15.76 -10.58
C THR A 43 -25.92 17.02 -10.27
N TYR A 44 -26.02 17.37 -8.99
CA TYR A 44 -26.67 18.61 -8.55
C TYR A 44 -25.82 19.83 -8.93
N GLU A 45 -26.46 20.97 -9.23
CA GLU A 45 -25.76 22.23 -9.49
C GLU A 45 -25.17 22.76 -8.16
N GLY A 46 -23.85 22.63 -8.00
CA GLY A 46 -23.15 22.73 -6.71
C GLY A 46 -22.46 21.42 -6.28
N CYS A 47 -22.54 20.36 -7.09
CA CYS A 47 -21.73 19.16 -6.95
C CYS A 47 -20.25 19.53 -6.85
N VAL A 48 -19.56 18.90 -5.90
CA VAL A 48 -18.17 19.16 -5.51
C VAL A 48 -17.31 19.50 -6.72
N THR A 49 -16.86 20.75 -6.78
CA THR A 49 -15.59 21.04 -7.44
C THR A 49 -14.55 20.30 -6.61
N ALA A 50 -14.02 19.19 -7.12
CA ALA A 50 -12.80 18.62 -6.57
C ALA A 50 -11.82 19.79 -6.48
N PHE A 51 -11.46 20.21 -5.26
CA PHE A 51 -10.56 21.36 -5.10
C PHE A 51 -9.28 21.02 -5.85
N PRO A 52 -9.04 21.63 -7.02
CA PRO A 52 -7.84 21.34 -7.78
C PRO A 52 -6.72 22.04 -7.02
N GLY A 53 -5.81 21.28 -6.42
CA GLY A 53 -4.63 21.86 -5.77
C GLY A 53 -4.34 21.42 -4.34
N GLY A 54 -5.08 20.46 -3.77
CA GLY A 54 -4.61 19.77 -2.56
C GLY A 54 -3.41 18.89 -2.90
N GLU A 55 -2.22 19.25 -2.44
CA GLU A 55 -1.02 18.44 -2.64
C GLU A 55 -1.13 17.14 -1.84
N MET A 56 -1.48 16.05 -2.51
CA MET A 56 -1.64 14.72 -1.91
C MET A 56 -0.28 14.15 -1.49
N PHE A 57 -0.23 13.23 -0.52
CA PHE A 57 0.99 12.51 -0.13
C PHE A 57 1.76 11.96 -1.34
N MET A 58 1.08 11.37 -2.33
CA MET A 58 1.76 10.90 -3.53
C MET A 58 2.34 12.02 -4.40
N GLY A 59 1.75 13.22 -4.38
CA GLY A 59 2.33 14.41 -5.00
C GLY A 59 3.60 14.83 -4.26
N GLN A 60 3.56 14.87 -2.92
CA GLN A 60 4.70 15.20 -2.07
C GLN A 60 5.83 14.16 -2.22
N PHE A 61 5.49 12.87 -2.17
CA PHE A 61 6.42 11.75 -2.38
C PHE A 61 7.11 11.82 -3.75
N ARG A 62 6.36 12.17 -4.80
CA ARG A 62 6.91 12.35 -6.15
C ARG A 62 7.68 13.65 -6.34
N SER A 63 7.67 14.54 -5.36
CA SER A 63 8.34 15.84 -5.42
C SER A 63 9.43 15.98 -4.34
N ASP A 64 9.81 14.87 -3.71
CA ASP A 64 10.84 14.85 -2.69
C ASP A 64 12.25 14.98 -3.29
N GLN A 65 13.26 15.02 -2.40
CA GLN A 65 14.66 15.13 -2.81
C GLN A 65 15.16 13.95 -3.66
N TYR A 66 14.37 12.88 -3.79
CA TYR A 66 14.69 11.67 -4.56
C TYR A 66 13.79 11.49 -5.78
N VAL A 67 13.14 12.57 -6.26
CA VAL A 67 12.23 12.55 -7.41
C VAL A 67 12.81 11.85 -8.64
N GLU A 68 14.07 12.13 -8.99
CA GLU A 68 14.72 11.54 -10.16
C GLU A 68 14.89 10.03 -9.99
N GLN A 69 15.34 9.60 -8.81
CA GLN A 69 15.51 8.18 -8.48
C GLN A 69 14.17 7.45 -8.45
N HIS A 70 13.11 8.10 -7.93
CA HIS A 70 11.77 7.54 -7.88
C HIS A 70 11.14 7.34 -9.27
N GLN A 71 11.53 8.13 -10.27
CA GLN A 71 11.08 7.93 -11.66
C GLN A 71 11.65 6.65 -12.27
N GLU A 72 12.91 6.33 -11.99
CA GLU A 72 13.58 5.13 -12.49
C GLU A 72 13.25 3.91 -11.63
N ASN A 73 13.12 4.10 -10.32
CA ASN A 73 12.90 3.07 -9.33
C ASN A 73 12.04 3.56 -8.17
N ILE A 74 10.75 3.20 -8.20
CA ILE A 74 9.78 3.50 -7.14
C ILE A 74 10.14 2.87 -5.77
N TYR A 75 11.13 1.98 -5.71
CA TYR A 75 11.60 1.33 -4.48
C TYR A 75 12.89 1.94 -3.95
N PHE A 76 13.38 3.06 -4.50
CA PHE A 76 14.50 3.77 -3.90
C PHE A 76 14.20 4.09 -2.40
N PRO A 77 15.18 3.98 -1.48
CA PRO A 77 16.62 3.78 -1.68
C PRO A 77 17.07 2.34 -1.95
N TRP A 78 16.16 1.36 -2.02
CA TRP A 78 16.51 -0.02 -2.36
C TRP A 78 16.60 -0.18 -3.88
N GLY A 79 17.50 -1.02 -4.36
CA GLY A 79 17.76 -1.21 -5.78
C GLY A 79 16.64 -1.94 -6.54
N SER A 80 15.69 -2.59 -5.84
CA SER A 80 14.56 -3.26 -6.50
C SER A 80 13.39 -3.58 -5.58
N ARG A 81 12.25 -3.96 -6.18
CA ARG A 81 11.09 -4.53 -5.45
C ARG A 81 11.46 -5.73 -4.58
N LYS A 82 12.33 -6.62 -5.09
CA LYS A 82 12.71 -7.85 -4.39
C LYS A 82 13.54 -7.52 -3.16
N GLU A 83 14.50 -6.61 -3.33
CA GLU A 83 15.29 -6.09 -2.23
C GLU A 83 14.42 -5.39 -1.18
N TRP A 84 13.48 -4.54 -1.61
CA TRP A 84 12.53 -3.92 -0.68
C TRP A 84 11.75 -4.97 0.13
N GLY A 85 11.28 -6.04 -0.51
CA GLY A 85 10.60 -7.14 0.20
C GLY A 85 11.47 -7.77 1.30
N PHE A 86 12.75 -8.01 0.99
CA PHE A 86 13.72 -8.53 1.97
C PHE A 86 13.99 -7.55 3.10
N THR A 87 14.27 -6.28 2.78
CA THR A 87 14.47 -5.20 3.75
C THR A 87 13.26 -5.01 4.66
N SER A 88 12.07 -4.96 4.08
CA SER A 88 10.82 -4.80 4.83
C SER A 88 10.61 -5.96 5.80
N TRP A 89 10.96 -7.18 5.41
CA TRP A 89 10.95 -8.33 6.32
C TRP A 89 11.98 -8.16 7.44
N LEU A 90 13.23 -7.79 7.13
CA LEU A 90 14.28 -7.56 8.13
C LEU A 90 13.87 -6.52 9.18
N LEU A 91 13.37 -5.36 8.74
CA LEU A 91 12.94 -4.28 9.64
C LEU A 91 11.80 -4.69 10.58
N ARG A 92 10.97 -5.66 10.19
CA ARG A 92 9.81 -6.15 10.96
C ARG A 92 10.07 -7.48 11.69
N SER A 93 11.24 -8.08 11.51
CA SER A 93 11.58 -9.41 12.02
C SER A 93 11.93 -9.44 13.52
N HIS A 94 12.04 -8.27 14.16
CA HIS A 94 12.55 -8.09 15.53
C HIS A 94 13.97 -8.65 15.76
N LEU A 95 14.73 -8.94 14.70
CA LEU A 95 16.13 -9.30 14.80
C LEU A 95 16.95 -8.14 15.36
N SER A 96 17.95 -8.46 16.20
CA SER A 96 18.91 -7.46 16.66
C SER A 96 19.80 -6.99 15.51
N MET A 97 20.41 -5.80 15.64
CA MET A 97 21.35 -5.31 14.63
C MET A 97 22.49 -6.32 14.37
N ALA A 98 23.03 -6.91 15.44
CA ALA A 98 24.09 -7.92 15.32
C ALA A 98 23.62 -9.20 14.59
N ALA A 99 22.38 -9.63 14.77
CA ALA A 99 21.83 -10.78 14.05
C ALA A 99 21.63 -10.46 12.56
N ILE A 100 21.21 -9.23 12.23
CA ILE A 100 21.13 -8.76 10.85
C ILE A 100 22.52 -8.69 10.22
N ASP A 101 23.51 -8.12 10.91
CA ASP A 101 24.91 -8.09 10.42
C ASP A 101 25.46 -9.50 10.19
N SER A 102 25.17 -10.43 11.11
CA SER A 102 25.54 -11.84 10.94
C SER A 102 24.87 -12.48 9.72
N LEU A 103 23.59 -12.21 9.47
CA LEU A 103 22.89 -12.66 8.26
C LEU A 103 23.53 -12.08 6.99
N LEU A 104 23.80 -10.77 6.97
CA LEU A 104 24.41 -10.08 5.82
C LEU A 104 25.85 -10.54 5.56
N SER A 105 26.53 -11.09 6.57
CA SER A 105 27.87 -11.65 6.43
C SER A 105 27.91 -13.03 5.77
N LEU A 106 26.78 -13.73 5.65
CA LEU A 106 26.72 -15.06 5.01
C LEU A 106 27.11 -14.96 3.53
N GLU A 107 27.96 -15.88 3.05
CA GLU A 107 28.47 -15.88 1.67
C GLU A 107 27.34 -15.78 0.63
N ILE A 108 26.28 -16.58 0.81
CA ILE A 108 25.11 -16.56 -0.09
C ILE A 108 24.41 -15.20 -0.14
N ILE A 109 24.43 -14.43 0.94
CA ILE A 109 23.81 -13.09 0.99
C ILE A 109 24.76 -12.04 0.41
N ARG A 110 26.08 -12.18 0.62
CA ARG A 110 27.10 -11.28 0.07
C ARG A 110 27.18 -11.29 -1.45
N ASP A 111 26.79 -12.39 -2.09
CA ASP A 111 26.74 -12.50 -3.55
C ASP A 111 25.51 -11.79 -4.16
N ILE A 112 24.54 -11.40 -3.34
CA ILE A 112 23.36 -10.65 -3.76
C ILE A 112 23.73 -9.16 -3.80
N PRO A 113 23.49 -8.44 -4.91
CA PRO A 113 23.81 -7.01 -5.02
C PRO A 113 22.78 -6.17 -4.24
N LEU A 114 22.90 -6.15 -2.92
CA LEU A 114 22.11 -5.30 -2.03
C LEU A 114 22.68 -3.87 -2.00
N SER A 115 21.80 -2.90 -1.80
CA SER A 115 22.12 -1.49 -1.60
C SER A 115 22.70 -1.21 -0.20
N PHE A 116 22.81 -2.21 0.67
CA PHE A 116 23.29 -2.09 2.05
C PHE A 116 24.04 -3.37 2.47
N HIS A 117 25.05 -3.21 3.34
CA HIS A 117 25.93 -4.28 3.78
C HIS A 117 25.98 -4.42 5.30
N SER A 118 25.26 -3.57 6.03
CA SER A 118 25.11 -3.63 7.48
C SER A 118 23.70 -3.26 7.92
N ALA A 119 23.34 -3.69 9.14
CA ALA A 119 22.12 -3.30 9.81
C ALA A 119 22.03 -1.77 10.03
N ASN A 120 23.18 -1.10 10.16
CA ASN A 120 23.23 0.36 10.30
C ASN A 120 22.88 1.06 8.98
N GLU A 121 23.50 0.65 7.86
CA GLU A 121 23.17 1.16 6.53
C GLU A 121 21.69 0.92 6.20
N LEU A 122 21.20 -0.28 6.49
CA LEU A 122 19.78 -0.63 6.35
C LEU A 122 18.85 0.36 7.06
N ARG A 123 19.16 0.70 8.32
CA ARG A 123 18.37 1.64 9.11
C ARG A 123 18.50 3.07 8.61
N THR A 124 19.71 3.48 8.27
CA THR A 124 19.98 4.81 7.70
C THR A 124 19.15 5.02 6.44
N HIS A 125 19.10 4.03 5.55
CA HIS A 125 18.26 4.07 4.35
C HIS A 125 16.76 4.06 4.69
N ALA A 126 16.33 3.30 5.70
CA ALA A 126 14.93 3.33 6.13
C ALA A 126 14.54 4.71 6.70
N GLU A 127 15.47 5.41 7.34
CA GLU A 127 15.26 6.75 7.92
C GLU A 127 15.18 7.84 6.85
N THR A 128 15.71 7.63 5.64
CA THR A 128 15.55 8.60 4.53
C THR A 128 14.17 8.54 3.89
N LEU A 129 13.36 7.53 4.22
CA LEU A 129 12.00 7.44 3.71
C LEU A 129 11.13 8.56 4.30
N PRO A 130 10.16 9.05 3.52
CA PRO A 130 9.20 10.01 4.04
C PRO A 130 8.50 9.43 5.26
N SER A 131 8.55 10.20 6.34
CA SER A 131 7.93 9.80 7.60
C SER A 131 6.41 9.75 7.46
N GLY A 132 5.80 8.71 8.03
CA GLY A 132 4.36 8.67 8.23
C GLY A 132 3.89 9.57 9.38
N PRO A 133 2.58 9.55 9.68
CA PRO A 133 2.02 10.23 10.86
C PRO A 133 2.81 9.84 12.11
N GLN A 134 3.20 10.83 12.91
CA GLN A 134 4.05 10.56 14.08
C GLN A 134 3.23 9.97 15.23
N TRP A 135 3.87 9.16 16.07
CA TRP A 135 3.25 8.71 17.32
C TRP A 135 3.25 9.86 18.33
N VAL A 136 2.07 10.13 18.89
CA VAL A 136 1.85 11.06 19.99
C VAL A 136 1.58 10.25 21.25
N CYS A 137 2.20 10.65 22.36
CA CYS A 137 1.97 10.08 23.68
C CYS A 137 1.41 11.16 24.59
N GLU A 138 0.17 11.01 25.03
CA GLU A 138 -0.50 11.95 25.93
C GLU A 138 -0.83 11.29 27.27
N THR A 139 -0.46 11.96 28.37
CA THR A 139 -0.78 11.49 29.71
C THR A 139 -2.22 11.81 30.06
N LEU A 140 -3.04 10.77 30.24
CA LEU A 140 -4.43 10.89 30.62
C LEU A 140 -4.57 11.30 32.09
N ARG A 141 -5.34 12.37 32.33
CA ARG A 141 -5.71 12.78 33.69
C ARG A 141 -6.91 11.96 34.16
N THR A 142 -6.68 11.02 35.07
CA THR A 142 -7.74 10.26 35.72
C THR A 142 -8.27 11.02 36.94
N LYS A 143 -9.59 10.95 37.18
CA LYS A 143 -10.22 11.55 38.37
C LYS A 143 -9.80 10.86 39.67
N CYS A 144 -9.38 9.61 39.59
CA CYS A 144 -8.89 8.83 40.71
C CYS A 144 -7.35 8.73 40.63
N PRO A 145 -6.64 8.76 41.76
CA PRO A 145 -5.20 8.56 41.78
C PRO A 145 -4.84 7.15 41.29
N THR A 146 -4.00 7.06 40.27
CA THR A 146 -3.39 5.82 39.81
C THR A 146 -1.94 5.75 40.27
N LEU A 147 -1.43 4.54 40.50
CA LEU A 147 -0.01 4.33 40.87
C LEU A 147 0.96 4.81 39.79
N GLN A 148 0.55 4.74 38.51
CA GLN A 148 1.26 5.33 37.39
C GLN A 148 0.28 6.05 36.47
N PRO A 149 0.68 7.17 35.85
CA PRO A 149 -0.16 7.88 34.88
C PRO A 149 -0.45 6.96 33.68
N ALA A 150 -1.71 6.95 33.22
CA ALA A 150 -2.05 6.24 31.99
C ALA A 150 -1.61 7.07 30.78
N CYS A 151 -0.88 6.47 29.84
CA CYS A 151 -0.48 7.10 28.59
C CYS A 151 -1.34 6.61 27.43
N LEU A 152 -1.93 7.53 26.67
CA LEU A 152 -2.60 7.26 25.41
C LEU A 152 -1.60 7.47 24.27
N PHE A 153 -1.38 6.40 23.49
CA PHE A 153 -0.60 6.46 22.25
C PHE A 153 -1.54 6.54 21.06
N TYR A 154 -1.43 7.58 20.26
CA TYR A 154 -2.24 7.78 19.07
C TYR A 154 -1.45 8.49 17.97
N HIS A 155 -1.93 8.43 16.74
CA HIS A 155 -1.48 9.30 15.67
C HIS A 155 -2.48 10.44 15.50
N ASP A 156 -2.03 11.59 15.00
CA ASP A 156 -2.96 12.66 14.63
C ASP A 156 -3.97 12.11 13.60
N PRO A 157 -5.28 12.12 13.91
CA PRO A 157 -6.28 11.50 13.04
C PRO A 157 -6.42 12.24 11.71
N LEU A 158 -6.15 13.55 11.67
CA LEU A 158 -6.19 14.33 10.44
C LEU A 158 -5.00 13.99 9.55
N GLU A 159 -3.79 13.85 10.12
CA GLU A 159 -2.61 13.38 9.37
C GLU A 159 -2.84 11.96 8.82
N CYS A 160 -3.36 11.05 9.64
CA CYS A 160 -3.71 9.70 9.20
C CYS A 160 -4.70 9.71 8.04
N LEU A 161 -5.76 10.51 8.13
CA LEU A 161 -6.74 10.64 7.05
C LEU A 161 -6.10 11.24 5.79
N GLN A 162 -5.28 12.28 5.91
CA GLN A 162 -4.59 12.87 4.77
C GLN A 162 -3.71 11.83 4.05
N VAL A 163 -2.92 11.05 4.79
CA VAL A 163 -2.06 9.98 4.22
C VAL A 163 -2.88 8.84 3.63
N LEU A 164 -3.96 8.41 4.31
CA LEU A 164 -4.81 7.33 3.82
C LEU A 164 -5.54 7.72 2.53
N LEU A 165 -6.14 8.91 2.51
CA LEU A 165 -6.95 9.40 1.38
C LEU A 165 -6.11 9.81 0.17
N SER A 166 -4.82 10.04 0.36
CA SER A 166 -3.88 10.35 -0.73
C SER A 166 -3.28 9.11 -1.39
N HIS A 167 -3.61 7.91 -0.92
CA HIS A 167 -3.15 6.68 -1.54
C HIS A 167 -3.96 6.41 -2.83
N PRO A 168 -3.31 6.15 -4.00
CA PRO A 168 -3.99 6.05 -5.30
C PRO A 168 -5.05 4.95 -5.41
N LEU A 169 -5.04 3.98 -4.49
CA LEU A 169 -6.02 2.91 -4.45
C LEU A 169 -7.42 3.42 -4.02
N PHE A 170 -7.46 4.53 -3.30
CA PHE A 170 -8.72 5.14 -2.87
C PHE A 170 -9.27 6.15 -3.87
N GLU A 171 -8.50 6.59 -4.88
CA GLU A 171 -8.95 7.54 -5.90
C GLU A 171 -10.33 7.17 -6.51
N PRO A 172 -10.59 5.93 -6.98
CA PRO A 172 -11.89 5.57 -7.54
C PRO A 172 -13.00 5.40 -6.48
N HIS A 173 -12.67 5.40 -5.20
CA HIS A 173 -13.59 5.15 -4.08
C HIS A 173 -13.90 6.40 -3.26
N LEU A 174 -13.24 7.52 -3.52
CA LEU A 174 -13.43 8.78 -2.79
C LEU A 174 -14.43 9.68 -3.52
N SER A 175 -15.68 9.66 -3.06
CA SER A 175 -16.68 10.68 -3.38
C SER A 175 -16.68 11.74 -2.28
N PHE A 176 -16.06 12.89 -2.53
CA PHE A 176 -16.19 14.04 -1.64
C PHE A 176 -17.56 14.71 -1.87
N PHE A 177 -18.27 15.02 -0.79
CA PHE A 177 -19.51 15.81 -0.82
C PHE A 177 -19.36 17.02 0.12
N SER A 178 -19.66 18.22 -0.36
CA SER A 178 -19.64 19.44 0.46
C SER A 178 -20.84 19.48 1.40
N LEU A 179 -20.58 19.72 2.69
CA LEU A 179 -21.59 19.83 3.76
C LEU A 179 -22.55 21.03 3.62
N GLU A 180 -22.27 21.97 2.72
CA GLU A 180 -23.14 23.12 2.41
C GLU A 180 -24.52 22.69 1.86
N SER A 181 -24.62 21.47 1.34
CA SER A 181 -25.87 20.90 0.82
C SER A 181 -26.86 20.44 1.92
N LEU A 182 -26.39 20.17 3.15
CA LEU A 182 -27.26 19.69 4.24
C LEU A 182 -28.11 20.81 4.87
N ASP A 183 -27.74 22.08 4.70
CA ASP A 183 -28.51 23.21 5.25
C ASP A 183 -29.75 23.55 4.38
N LEU A 184 -29.73 23.22 3.08
CA LEU A 184 -30.89 23.42 2.20
C LEU A 184 -32.02 22.42 2.47
N HIS A 185 -31.70 21.19 2.91
CA HIS A 185 -32.71 20.17 3.17
C HIS A 185 -33.46 20.40 4.50
N CYS A 186 -32.82 21.01 5.50
CA CYS A 186 -33.47 21.34 6.77
C CYS A 186 -34.36 22.59 6.70
N LYS A 187 -34.10 23.51 5.76
CA LYS A 187 -34.90 24.74 5.57
C LYS A 187 -36.19 24.51 4.75
N GLY A 188 -36.27 23.42 3.98
CA GLY A 188 -37.46 23.05 3.20
C GLY A 188 -38.56 22.30 3.97
N LEU A 189 -38.27 21.81 5.18
CA LEU A 189 -39.21 21.02 6.00
C LEU A 189 -39.92 21.82 7.10
N LEU A 190 -39.69 23.14 7.19
CA LEU A 190 -40.35 24.02 8.17
C LEU A 190 -41.53 24.84 7.58
N HIS A 191 -42.01 24.47 6.40
CA HIS A 191 -43.14 25.13 5.74
C HIS A 191 -44.17 24.10 5.22
N ILE A 192 -44.65 23.23 6.11
CA ILE A 192 -45.97 22.58 6.01
C ILE A 192 -46.61 22.62 7.40
#